data_AF-A0AAE0HSS2-F1
#
_entry.id   AF-A0AAE0HSS2-F1
#
_cell.length_a   1.000
_cell.length_b   1.000
_cell.length_c   1.000
_cell.angle_alpha   90.00
_cell.angle_beta   90.00
_cell.angle_gamma   90.00
#
_symmetry.space_group_name_H-M   'P 1'
#
loop_
_entity.id
_entity.type
_entity.pdbx_description
1 polymer ?
#
loop_
_entity_poly.entity_id
_entity_poly.type
_entity_poly.pdbx_seq_one_letter_code
_entity_poly.pdbx_strand_id
1 'polypeptide(L)'
;MAILTFFFARAVVSFATAWLWAPPRFSPSSSSTIEQYGHLRSPLATALLVPTLIYAVVVVFCLEYTLRFVALTLAIAERPQPSSPPAARDNDIKKSSDEKNKPTSKPMVTSHPSNTLRHLHSIGGTKAYFRGLKVYSVYITLYFGLWVLLRSMIRPVFRSGQLGDIVSTLITEIMTSKLHCAWTHAILSLSLSSPPTHLQPTLLSLIPSEGGEPWQPKSLVLPIRP
;
A
#
# COMPACT_ATOMS: atom_id res chain seq x y z
N MET A 1 2.56 1.44 -13.36
CA MET A 1 1.57 1.33 -12.26
C MET A 1 0.84 2.64 -11.99
N ALA A 2 1.52 3.79 -11.82
CA ALA A 2 0.89 5.13 -11.80
C ALA A 2 0.00 5.40 -13.04
N ILE A 3 0.34 4.77 -14.17
CA ILE A 3 -0.42 4.82 -15.41
C ILE A 3 -1.88 4.35 -15.24
N LEU A 4 -2.17 3.32 -14.44
CA LEU A 4 -3.51 2.72 -14.37
C LEU A 4 -4.44 3.52 -13.43
N THR A 5 -3.93 3.99 -12.30
CA THR A 5 -4.62 4.94 -11.43
C THR A 5 -4.77 6.30 -12.09
N PHE A 6 -3.78 6.73 -12.87
CA PHE A 6 -3.88 7.93 -13.70
C PHE A 6 -4.95 7.77 -14.78
N PHE A 7 -5.03 6.63 -15.47
CA PHE A 7 -6.10 6.36 -16.43
C PHE A 7 -7.47 6.27 -15.76
N PHE A 8 -7.59 5.70 -14.57
CA PHE A 8 -8.87 5.62 -13.87
C PHE A 8 -9.32 7.00 -13.37
N ALA A 9 -8.45 7.75 -12.69
CA ALA A 9 -8.76 9.11 -12.23
C ALA A 9 -9.04 10.05 -13.42
N ARG A 10 -8.25 9.93 -14.49
CA ARG A 10 -8.46 10.69 -15.73
C ARG A 10 -9.70 10.23 -16.48
N ALA A 11 -10.08 8.96 -16.42
CA ALA A 11 -11.33 8.45 -17.01
C ALA A 11 -12.54 8.94 -16.21
N VAL A 12 -12.48 8.93 -14.87
CA VAL A 12 -13.56 9.46 -14.02
C VAL A 12 -13.71 10.97 -14.23
N VAL A 13 -12.60 11.72 -14.21
CA VAL A 13 -12.62 13.16 -14.45
C VAL A 13 -13.03 13.47 -15.89
N SER A 14 -12.51 12.76 -16.89
CA SER A 14 -12.88 12.96 -18.30
C SER A 14 -14.31 12.55 -18.58
N PHE A 15 -14.84 11.53 -17.90
CA PHE A 15 -16.24 11.14 -18.00
C PHE A 15 -17.10 12.22 -17.36
N ALA A 16 -16.76 12.69 -16.15
CA ALA A 16 -17.47 13.77 -15.47
C ALA A 16 -17.44 15.09 -16.27
N THR A 17 -16.29 15.48 -16.82
CA THR A 17 -16.15 16.71 -17.62
C THR A 17 -16.76 16.57 -19.02
N ALA A 18 -16.66 15.39 -19.66
CA ALA A 18 -17.39 15.14 -20.91
C ALA A 18 -18.91 15.20 -20.67
N TRP A 19 -19.39 14.66 -19.56
CA TRP A 19 -20.80 14.72 -19.19
C TRP A 19 -21.25 16.15 -18.84
N LEU A 20 -20.39 16.96 -18.22
CA LEU A 20 -20.70 18.35 -17.88
C LEU A 20 -20.63 19.32 -19.08
N TRP A 21 -19.70 19.10 -20.02
CA TRP A 21 -19.32 20.11 -21.02
C TRP A 21 -19.65 19.73 -22.45
N ALA A 22 -19.86 18.45 -22.75
CA ALA A 22 -20.41 17.99 -24.02
C ALA A 22 -21.85 17.55 -23.80
N PRO A 23 -22.86 18.44 -23.91
CA PRO A 23 -24.21 17.97 -24.17
C PRO A 23 -24.09 17.09 -25.42
N PRO A 24 -24.51 15.82 -25.37
CA PRO A 24 -24.26 14.91 -26.47
C PRO A 24 -24.90 15.50 -27.71
N ARG A 25 -24.09 15.82 -28.72
CA ARG A 25 -24.56 16.28 -30.03
C ARG A 25 -25.17 15.08 -30.75
N PHE A 26 -26.29 14.59 -30.22
CA PHE A 26 -27.15 13.66 -30.93
C PHE A 26 -27.77 14.45 -32.07
N SER A 27 -27.40 14.10 -33.30
CA SER A 27 -28.19 14.45 -34.46
C SER A 27 -29.50 13.65 -34.35
N PRO A 28 -30.65 14.30 -34.12
CA PRO A 28 -31.92 13.60 -33.94
C PRO A 28 -32.40 13.11 -35.31
N SER A 29 -31.90 11.97 -35.79
CA SER A 29 -32.42 11.37 -37.03
C SER A 29 -33.53 10.35 -36.80
N SER A 30 -33.88 10.03 -35.55
CA SER A 30 -35.03 9.15 -35.25
C SER A 30 -35.79 9.65 -34.01
N SER A 31 -37.09 9.92 -34.18
CA SER A 31 -37.99 10.41 -33.14
C SER A 31 -38.17 9.43 -31.98
N SER A 32 -37.94 8.13 -32.20
CA SER A 32 -38.09 7.10 -31.18
C SER A 32 -36.99 7.12 -30.11
N THR A 33 -35.80 7.67 -30.40
CA THR A 33 -34.70 7.68 -29.42
C THR A 33 -34.85 8.81 -28.40
N ILE A 34 -35.55 9.89 -28.72
CA ILE A 34 -35.71 11.06 -27.84
C ILE A 34 -36.59 10.73 -26.63
N GLU A 35 -37.64 9.93 -26.80
CA GLU A 35 -38.49 9.50 -25.68
C GLU A 35 -37.76 8.57 -24.70
N GLN A 36 -36.82 7.75 -25.20
CA GLN A 36 -36.15 6.75 -24.39
C GLN A 36 -35.12 7.35 -23.41
N TYR A 37 -34.55 8.53 -23.72
CA TYR A 37 -33.58 9.21 -22.86
C TYR A 37 -34.19 10.28 -21.94
N GLY A 38 -35.46 10.63 -22.12
CA GLY A 38 -36.16 11.61 -21.25
C GLY A 38 -36.16 11.20 -19.77
N HIS A 39 -36.22 9.89 -19.50
CA HIS A 39 -36.23 9.36 -18.13
C HIS A 39 -34.86 9.51 -17.41
N LEU A 40 -33.75 9.43 -18.14
CA LEU A 40 -32.40 9.54 -17.57
C LEU A 40 -32.01 10.98 -17.20
N ARG A 41 -32.74 11.97 -17.72
CA ARG A 41 -32.58 13.38 -17.35
C ARG A 41 -33.41 13.79 -16.14
N SER A 42 -34.18 12.86 -15.56
CA SER A 42 -34.92 13.16 -14.33
C SER A 42 -33.93 13.56 -13.22
N PRO A 43 -34.22 14.62 -12.45
CA PRO A 43 -33.34 15.05 -11.36
C PRO A 43 -33.12 13.94 -10.33
N LEU A 44 -34.09 13.03 -10.20
CA LEU A 44 -34.01 11.85 -9.35
C LEU A 44 -32.98 10.82 -9.86
N ALA A 45 -32.92 10.55 -11.18
CA ALA A 45 -31.90 9.68 -11.74
C ALA A 45 -30.49 10.24 -11.50
N THR A 46 -30.28 11.54 -11.69
CA THR A 46 -29.00 12.20 -11.40
C THR A 46 -28.67 12.15 -9.91
N ALA A 47 -29.65 12.40 -9.04
CA ALA A 47 -29.49 12.36 -7.58
C ALA A 47 -29.12 10.97 -7.06
N LEU A 48 -29.54 9.89 -7.73
CA LEU A 48 -29.12 8.52 -7.41
C LEU A 48 -27.78 8.15 -8.06
N LEU A 49 -27.54 8.56 -9.29
CA LEU A 49 -26.34 8.18 -10.04
C LEU A 49 -25.06 8.75 -9.42
N VAL A 50 -25.07 10.02 -9.01
CA VAL A 50 -23.90 10.68 -8.41
C VAL A 50 -23.38 9.96 -7.15
N PRO A 51 -24.19 9.69 -6.11
CA PRO A 51 -23.72 8.98 -4.92
C PRO A 51 -23.33 7.54 -5.22
N THR A 52 -24.03 6.83 -6.12
CA THR A 52 -23.63 5.48 -6.53
C THR A 52 -22.26 5.48 -7.21
N LEU A 53 -21.98 6.46 -8.06
CA LEU A 53 -20.67 6.62 -8.70
C LEU A 53 -19.58 6.92 -7.67
N ILE A 54 -19.84 7.85 -6.74
CA ILE A 54 -18.91 8.17 -5.65
C ILE A 54 -18.63 6.92 -4.81
N TYR A 55 -19.67 6.18 -4.43
CA TYR A 55 -19.54 4.93 -3.68
C TYR A 55 -18.69 3.90 -4.44
N ALA A 56 -18.94 3.71 -5.74
CA ALA A 56 -18.15 2.81 -6.57
C ALA A 56 -16.66 3.21 -6.61
N VAL A 57 -16.37 4.51 -6.76
CA VAL A 57 -14.98 5.02 -6.72
C VAL A 57 -14.32 4.75 -5.37
N VAL A 58 -15.02 4.99 -4.26
CA VAL A 58 -14.51 4.71 -2.91
C VAL A 58 -14.24 3.21 -2.71
N VAL A 59 -15.13 2.33 -3.19
CA VAL A 59 -14.94 0.87 -3.10
C VAL A 59 -13.74 0.42 -3.92
N VAL A 60 -13.61 0.86 -5.17
CA VAL A 60 -12.47 0.53 -6.04
C VAL A 60 -11.16 1.04 -5.42
N PHE A 61 -11.16 2.26 -4.90
CA PHE A 61 -10.01 2.84 -4.21
C PHE A 61 -9.60 2.02 -2.98
N CYS A 62 -10.56 1.62 -2.15
CA CYS A 62 -10.30 0.77 -0.98
C CYS A 62 -9.76 -0.61 -1.40
N LEU A 63 -10.33 -1.24 -2.43
CA LEU A 63 -9.86 -2.53 -2.92
C LEU A 63 -8.43 -2.43 -3.47
N GLU A 64 -8.15 -1.40 -4.26
CA GLU A 64 -6.80 -1.16 -4.77
C GLU A 64 -5.82 -0.91 -3.63
N TYR A 65 -6.17 -0.08 -2.67
CA TYR A 65 -5.36 0.16 -1.47
C TYR A 65 -5.04 -1.16 -0.74
N THR A 66 -6.05 -1.97 -0.45
CA THR A 66 -5.86 -3.22 0.32
C THR A 66 -5.08 -4.27 -0.46
N LEU A 67 -5.41 -4.50 -1.74
CA LEU A 67 -4.81 -5.57 -2.53
C LEU A 67 -3.41 -5.22 -3.04
N ARG A 68 -3.20 -3.98 -3.51
CA ARG A 68 -1.92 -3.60 -4.14
C ARG A 68 -0.89 -3.17 -3.12
N PHE A 69 -1.30 -2.41 -2.11
CA PHE A 69 -0.36 -1.76 -1.21
C PHE A 69 -0.21 -2.57 0.07
N VAL A 70 -1.31 -2.89 0.75
CA VAL A 70 -1.23 -3.62 2.03
C VAL A 70 -0.76 -5.06 1.81
N ALA A 71 -1.44 -5.83 0.95
CA ALA A 71 -1.11 -7.24 0.76
C ALA A 71 0.29 -7.46 0.16
N LEU A 72 0.73 -6.58 -0.74
CA LEU A 72 2.07 -6.67 -1.33
C LEU A 72 3.17 -6.36 -0.31
N THR A 73 3.00 -5.29 0.49
CA THR A 73 3.99 -4.94 1.53
C THR A 73 4.10 -6.04 2.58
N LEU A 74 2.99 -6.65 2.97
CA LEU A 74 2.98 -7.81 3.87
C LEU A 74 3.64 -9.03 3.25
N ALA A 75 3.34 -9.32 1.98
CA ALA A 75 3.94 -10.44 1.27
C ALA A 75 5.46 -10.35 1.19
N ILE A 76 5.99 -9.12 1.05
CA ILE A 76 7.44 -8.85 1.07
C ILE A 76 8.02 -8.96 2.48
N ALA A 77 7.27 -8.56 3.51
CA ALA A 77 7.72 -8.61 4.91
C ALA A 77 7.74 -10.04 5.48
N GLU A 78 6.83 -10.90 5.06
CA GLU A 78 6.69 -12.30 5.52
C GLU A 78 7.74 -13.26 4.90
N ARG A 79 8.91 -12.76 4.48
CA ARG A 79 9.99 -13.66 4.01
C ARG A 79 10.23 -14.76 5.05
N PRO A 80 10.21 -16.05 4.66
CA PRO A 80 10.42 -17.14 5.58
C PRO A 80 11.81 -16.96 6.20
N GLN A 81 11.86 -16.47 7.44
CA GLN A 81 13.09 -16.55 8.20
C GLN A 81 13.43 -18.03 8.31
N PRO A 82 14.64 -18.46 7.89
CA PRO A 82 15.07 -19.80 8.16
C PRO A 82 14.99 -19.98 9.67
N SER A 83 14.16 -20.93 10.12
CA SER A 83 13.89 -21.21 11.54
C SER A 83 15.10 -21.78 12.28
N SER A 84 16.26 -21.75 11.65
CA SER A 84 17.55 -22.10 12.21
C SER A 84 18.50 -20.95 11.87
N PRO A 85 19.21 -20.34 12.84
CA PRO A 85 20.48 -19.72 12.49
C PRO A 85 21.27 -20.76 11.70
N PRO A 86 21.97 -20.41 10.61
CA PRO A 86 22.94 -21.34 10.05
C PRO A 86 23.84 -21.68 11.23
N ALA A 87 23.76 -22.94 11.70
CA ALA A 87 24.70 -23.43 12.70
C ALA A 87 26.06 -22.98 12.20
N ALA A 88 26.79 -22.24 13.04
CA ALA A 88 28.11 -21.75 12.72
C ALA A 88 28.83 -22.88 11.99
N ARG A 89 29.30 -22.57 10.79
CA ARG A 89 29.93 -23.51 9.86
C ARG A 89 31.28 -23.91 10.45
N ASP A 90 31.23 -24.61 11.57
CA ASP A 90 32.37 -25.25 12.18
C ASP A 90 32.57 -26.52 11.35
N ASN A 91 33.61 -26.47 10.53
CA ASN A 91 33.99 -27.56 9.68
C ASN A 91 34.54 -28.66 10.59
N ASP A 92 33.69 -29.52 11.14
CA ASP A 92 34.19 -30.83 11.53
C ASP A 92 33.10 -31.89 11.72
N ILE A 93 33.42 -33.05 11.15
CA ILE A 93 32.99 -34.41 11.54
C ILE A 93 31.68 -34.98 10.92
N LYS A 94 31.95 -35.86 9.93
CA LYS A 94 31.38 -37.20 9.66
C LYS A 94 29.85 -37.38 9.58
N LYS A 95 29.42 -37.53 8.32
CA LYS A 95 28.50 -38.55 7.77
C LYS A 95 27.91 -39.55 8.79
N SER A 96 26.65 -39.36 9.15
CA SER A 96 25.71 -40.46 9.36
C SER A 96 24.40 -40.15 8.66
N SER A 97 24.02 -41.08 7.79
CA SER A 97 22.73 -41.12 7.13
C SER A 97 21.65 -41.27 8.18
N ASP A 98 20.83 -40.25 8.38
CA ASP A 98 19.46 -40.46 8.80
C ASP A 98 18.53 -39.46 8.14
N GLU A 99 17.53 -40.06 7.52
CA GLU A 99 16.51 -39.51 6.67
C GLU A 99 15.42 -38.84 7.54
N LYS A 100 14.77 -37.80 7.00
CA LYS A 100 13.58 -37.09 7.56
C LYS A 100 13.81 -36.21 8.79
N ASN A 101 14.64 -35.19 8.65
CA ASN A 101 14.28 -33.88 9.20
C ASN A 101 14.23 -32.89 8.05
N LYS A 102 13.21 -33.06 7.18
CA LYS A 102 12.87 -32.00 6.22
C LYS A 102 12.52 -30.80 7.10
N PRO A 103 13.25 -29.67 7.04
CA PRO A 103 12.88 -28.50 7.81
C PRO A 103 11.42 -28.23 7.44
N THR A 104 10.53 -28.35 8.42
CA THR A 104 9.13 -28.01 8.25
C THR A 104 9.11 -26.51 8.05
N SER A 105 9.37 -26.08 6.80
CA SER A 105 9.22 -24.71 6.36
C SER A 105 7.77 -24.42 6.66
N LYS A 106 7.51 -23.61 7.70
CA LYS A 106 6.16 -23.16 8.02
C LYS A 106 5.53 -22.74 6.70
N PRO A 107 4.37 -23.32 6.32
CA PRO A 107 3.76 -23.01 5.05
C PRO A 107 3.65 -21.49 4.96
N MET A 108 4.19 -20.93 3.89
CA MET A 108 4.20 -19.49 3.68
C MET A 108 2.75 -19.02 3.79
N VAL A 109 2.45 -18.27 4.85
CA VAL A 109 1.09 -17.75 5.12
C VAL A 109 0.63 -16.86 3.95
N THR A 110 1.59 -16.34 3.18
CA THR A 110 1.42 -15.57 1.94
C THR A 110 1.13 -16.36 0.66
N SER A 111 1.02 -17.71 0.69
CA SER A 111 0.67 -18.50 -0.52
C SER A 111 -0.60 -18.00 -1.22
N HIS A 112 -1.49 -17.36 -0.46
CA HIS A 112 -2.60 -16.59 -1.01
C HIS A 112 -2.82 -15.26 -0.27
N PRO A 113 -3.13 -14.17 -1.00
CA PRO A 113 -3.42 -12.86 -0.40
C PRO A 113 -4.66 -12.89 0.51
N SER A 114 -5.60 -13.80 0.26
CA SER A 114 -6.77 -14.02 1.11
C SER A 114 -6.40 -14.56 2.49
N ASN A 115 -5.35 -15.39 2.60
CA ASN A 115 -4.87 -15.91 3.88
C ASN A 115 -4.18 -14.83 4.69
N THR A 116 -3.36 -14.00 4.05
CA THR A 116 -2.76 -12.80 4.68
C THR A 116 -3.84 -11.87 5.23
N LEU A 117 -4.91 -11.62 4.46
CA LEU A 117 -6.02 -10.80 4.95
C LEU A 117 -6.76 -11.45 6.12
N ARG A 118 -7.08 -12.75 6.07
CA ARG A 118 -7.70 -13.46 7.19
C ARG A 118 -6.82 -13.43 8.45
N HIS A 119 -5.51 -13.56 8.27
CA HIS A 119 -4.55 -13.46 9.37
C HIS A 119 -4.55 -12.06 9.98
N LEU A 120 -4.49 -11.00 9.16
CA LEU A 120 -4.64 -9.62 9.64
C LEU A 120 -5.97 -9.38 10.37
N HIS A 121 -7.06 -9.94 9.85
CA HIS A 121 -8.37 -9.85 10.50
C HIS A 121 -8.34 -10.48 11.89
N SER A 122 -7.69 -11.64 12.02
CA SER A 122 -7.58 -12.37 13.27
C SER A 122 -6.77 -11.62 14.34
N ILE A 123 -5.78 -10.81 13.92
CA ILE A 123 -4.90 -10.07 14.83
C ILE A 123 -5.53 -8.75 15.29
N GLY A 124 -6.11 -7.98 14.37
CA GLY A 124 -6.50 -6.58 14.65
C GLY A 124 -7.92 -6.19 14.23
N GLY A 125 -8.73 -7.16 13.82
CA GLY A 125 -10.11 -6.95 13.36
C GLY A 125 -10.20 -6.10 12.07
N THR A 126 -11.41 -5.65 11.75
CA THR A 126 -11.67 -4.86 10.52
C THR A 126 -11.03 -3.48 10.53
N LYS A 127 -10.77 -2.89 11.71
CA LYS A 127 -10.16 -1.56 11.82
C LYS A 127 -8.65 -1.56 11.58
N ALA A 128 -7.99 -2.71 11.68
CA ALA A 128 -6.56 -2.86 11.38
C ALA A 128 -6.21 -2.45 9.95
N TYR A 129 -7.07 -2.77 8.98
CA TYR A 129 -6.83 -2.45 7.56
C TYR A 129 -6.77 -0.94 7.29
N PHE A 130 -7.50 -0.14 8.07
CA PHE A 130 -7.72 1.28 7.78
C PHE A 130 -6.80 2.22 8.57
N ARG A 131 -5.94 1.70 9.47
CA ARG A 131 -5.02 2.55 10.25
C ARG A 131 -3.95 3.23 9.41
N GLY A 132 -3.54 2.63 8.29
CA GLY A 132 -2.66 3.25 7.30
C GLY A 132 -3.38 4.15 6.28
N LEU A 133 -4.72 4.07 6.19
CA LEU A 133 -5.50 4.76 5.16
C LEU A 133 -5.42 6.27 5.31
N LYS A 134 -5.38 6.80 6.54
CA LYS A 134 -5.27 8.25 6.78
C LYS A 134 -3.95 8.81 6.25
N VAL A 135 -2.84 8.17 6.59
CA VAL A 135 -1.50 8.58 6.12
C VAL A 135 -1.40 8.42 4.60
N TYR A 136 -1.96 7.33 4.06
CA TYR A 136 -2.03 7.10 2.62
C TYR A 136 -2.86 8.16 1.90
N SER A 137 -3.99 8.58 2.46
CA SER A 137 -4.85 9.62 1.89
C SER A 137 -4.12 10.98 1.83
N VAL A 138 -3.36 11.31 2.87
CA VAL A 138 -2.52 12.52 2.88
C VAL A 138 -1.40 12.39 1.84
N TYR A 139 -0.74 11.23 1.79
CA TYR A 139 0.29 10.92 0.80
C TYR A 139 -0.20 11.08 -0.64
N ILE A 140 -1.32 10.45 -1.01
CA ILE A 140 -1.81 10.47 -2.39
C ILE A 140 -2.27 11.87 -2.80
N THR A 141 -2.89 12.61 -1.87
CA THR A 141 -3.36 13.99 -2.11
C THR A 141 -2.17 14.92 -2.35
N LEU A 142 -1.15 14.85 -1.49
CA LEU A 142 0.07 15.63 -1.64
C LEU A 142 0.86 15.25 -2.89
N TYR A 143 1.02 13.95 -3.15
CA TYR A 143 1.68 13.44 -4.34
C TYR A 143 1.02 13.98 -5.61
N PHE A 144 -0.31 13.84 -5.72
CA PHE A 144 -1.03 14.26 -6.91
C PHE A 144 -1.03 15.79 -7.06
N GLY A 145 -1.25 16.52 -5.96
CA GLY A 145 -1.21 17.98 -5.96
C GLY A 145 0.16 18.52 -6.39
N LEU A 146 1.23 17.97 -5.81
CA LEU A 146 2.60 18.35 -6.14
C LEU A 146 2.96 17.97 -7.58
N TRP A 147 2.55 16.79 -8.04
CA TRP A 147 2.77 16.35 -9.40
C TRP A 147 2.08 17.25 -10.42
N VAL A 148 0.80 17.60 -10.22
CA VAL A 148 0.07 18.53 -11.10
C VAL A 148 0.73 19.90 -11.12
N LEU A 149 1.11 20.42 -9.94
CA LEU A 149 1.79 21.70 -9.80
C LEU A 149 3.14 21.72 -10.55
N LEU A 150 4.01 20.75 -10.26
CA LEU A 150 5.33 20.63 -10.88
C LEU A 150 5.22 20.39 -12.38
N ARG A 151 4.27 19.55 -12.82
CA ARG A 151 4.01 19.33 -14.24
C ARG A 151 3.61 20.63 -14.94
N SER A 152 2.74 21.44 -14.32
CA SER A 152 2.33 22.72 -14.91
C SER A 152 3.47 23.73 -15.01
N MET A 153 4.42 23.71 -14.08
CA MET A 153 5.56 24.62 -14.05
C MET A 153 6.71 24.17 -14.96
N ILE A 154 7.01 22.87 -15.00
CA ILE A 154 8.18 22.31 -15.69
C ILE A 154 7.92 22.07 -17.17
N ARG A 155 6.69 21.66 -17.54
CA ARG A 155 6.34 21.36 -18.93
C ARG A 155 6.61 22.49 -19.94
N PRO A 156 6.34 23.78 -19.66
CA PRO A 156 6.68 24.86 -20.60
C PRO A 156 8.19 25.09 -20.74
N VAL A 157 8.99 24.77 -19.71
CA VAL A 157 10.44 25.00 -19.70
C VAL A 157 11.17 24.04 -20.66
N PHE A 158 10.79 22.77 -20.67
CA PHE A 158 11.53 21.74 -21.39
C PHE A 158 11.23 21.63 -22.89
N ARG A 159 10.25 22.41 -23.42
CA ARG A 159 9.66 22.38 -24.80
C ARG A 159 9.13 21.01 -25.26
N SER A 160 9.88 19.94 -25.01
CA SER A 160 9.48 18.55 -25.07
C SER A 160 8.60 18.20 -23.87
N GLY A 161 7.32 17.93 -24.13
CA GLY A 161 6.35 17.60 -23.07
C GLY A 161 6.73 16.35 -22.26
N GLN A 162 7.43 15.38 -22.89
CA GLN A 162 7.81 14.13 -22.24
C GLN A 162 8.92 14.29 -21.19
N LEU A 163 9.97 15.07 -21.48
CA LEU A 163 11.04 15.29 -20.50
C LEU A 163 10.52 16.05 -19.28
N GLY A 164 9.66 17.05 -19.49
CA GLY A 164 9.02 17.77 -18.38
C GLY A 164 8.16 16.86 -17.50
N ASP A 165 7.46 15.90 -18.10
CA ASP A 165 6.66 14.90 -17.37
C ASP A 165 7.54 13.94 -16.54
N ILE A 166 8.68 13.50 -17.09
CA ILE A 166 9.63 12.63 -16.36
C ILE A 166 10.26 13.38 -15.19
N VAL A 167 10.76 14.60 -15.43
CA VAL A 167 11.44 15.42 -14.41
C VAL A 167 10.48 15.80 -13.29
N SER A 168 9.25 16.23 -13.62
CA SER A 168 8.23 16.53 -12.62
C SER A 168 7.92 15.30 -11.76
N THR A 169 7.77 14.12 -12.39
CA THR A 169 7.52 12.87 -11.66
C THR A 169 8.67 12.52 -10.71
N LEU A 170 9.93 12.62 -11.15
CA LEU A 170 11.09 12.35 -10.29
C LEU A 170 11.14 13.27 -9.08
N ILE A 171 10.92 14.57 -9.26
CA ILE A 171 10.93 15.54 -8.17
C ILE A 171 9.79 15.25 -7.19
N THR A 172 8.57 14.96 -7.68
CA THR A 172 7.45 14.58 -6.83
C THR A 172 7.77 13.34 -6.00
N GLU A 173 8.33 12.29 -6.60
CA GLU A 173 8.73 11.06 -5.89
C GLU A 173 9.74 11.34 -4.78
N ILE A 174 10.78 12.12 -5.08
CA ILE A 174 11.81 12.48 -4.09
C ILE A 174 11.20 13.26 -2.92
N MET A 175 10.37 14.27 -3.20
CA MET A 175 9.74 15.09 -2.16
C MET A 175 8.75 14.27 -1.31
N THR A 176 8.05 13.31 -1.91
CA THR A 176 7.05 12.50 -1.21
C THR A 176 7.63 11.22 -0.58
N SER A 177 8.91 10.92 -0.81
CA SER A 177 9.60 9.70 -0.34
C SER A 177 9.51 9.49 1.17
N LYS A 178 9.72 10.55 1.97
CA LYS A 178 9.63 10.49 3.44
C LYS A 178 8.23 10.10 3.91
N LEU A 179 7.20 10.61 3.24
CA LEU A 179 5.82 10.33 3.58
C LEU A 179 5.41 8.92 3.15
N HIS A 180 5.92 8.45 2.00
CA HIS A 180 5.80 7.05 1.60
C HIS A 180 6.44 6.12 2.62
N CYS A 181 7.64 6.45 3.11
CA CYS A 181 8.34 5.70 4.15
C CYS A 181 7.57 5.70 5.48
N ALA A 182 7.04 6.84 5.91
CA ALA A 182 6.21 6.92 7.11
C ALA A 182 4.95 6.05 7.00
N TRP A 183 4.32 6.05 5.83
CA TRP A 183 3.16 5.21 5.55
C TRP A 183 3.51 3.70 5.57
N THR A 184 4.61 3.28 4.95
CA THR A 184 5.04 1.87 5.00
C THR A 184 5.39 1.43 6.41
N HIS A 185 6.10 2.25 7.20
CA HIS A 185 6.37 1.98 8.61
C HIS A 185 5.09 1.87 9.45
N ALA A 186 4.08 2.69 9.18
CA ALA A 186 2.79 2.61 9.85
C ALA A 186 2.06 1.27 9.56
N ILE A 187 2.20 0.71 8.36
CA ILE A 187 1.66 -0.61 8.02
C ILE A 187 2.47 -1.73 8.68
N LEU A 188 3.80 -1.65 8.62
CA LEU A 188 4.69 -2.72 9.11
C LEU A 188 4.69 -2.83 10.64
N SER A 189 4.62 -1.72 11.36
CA SER A 189 4.62 -1.71 12.83
C SER A 189 3.47 -2.53 13.44
N LEU A 190 2.35 -2.68 12.74
CA LEU A 190 1.24 -3.54 13.17
C LEU A 190 1.55 -5.03 13.01
N SER A 191 2.22 -5.39 11.92
CA SER A 191 2.52 -6.78 11.58
C SER A 191 3.53 -7.38 12.55
N LEU A 192 4.40 -6.55 13.11
CA LEU A 192 5.46 -6.97 14.02
C LEU A 192 5.07 -6.90 15.51
N SER A 193 4.14 -6.01 15.88
CA SER A 193 3.75 -5.78 17.28
C SER A 193 2.72 -6.77 17.83
N SER A 194 2.31 -7.78 17.07
CA SER A 194 1.51 -8.89 17.58
C SER A 194 2.44 -10.00 18.06
N PRO A 195 2.76 -10.08 19.37
CA PRO A 195 3.38 -11.29 19.90
C PRO A 195 2.36 -12.43 19.72
N PRO A 196 2.75 -13.60 19.20
CA PRO A 196 1.85 -14.73 19.12
C PRO A 196 1.33 -15.05 20.52
N THR A 197 0.02 -14.90 20.71
CA THR A 197 -0.69 -15.09 21.98
C THR A 197 -0.46 -16.47 22.60
N HIS A 198 0.03 -17.42 21.80
CA HIS A 198 0.35 -18.78 22.23
C HIS A 198 1.78 -18.97 22.76
N LEU A 199 2.67 -17.98 22.66
CA LEU A 199 4.05 -18.04 23.16
C LEU A 199 4.38 -16.98 24.24
N GLN A 200 3.43 -16.11 24.58
CA GLN A 200 3.63 -15.12 25.64
C GLN A 200 3.89 -15.70 27.05
N PRO A 201 3.26 -16.80 27.53
CA PRO A 201 3.55 -17.26 28.88
C PRO A 201 4.99 -17.79 29.03
N THR A 202 5.61 -18.27 27.95
CA THR A 202 6.96 -18.86 28.01
C THR A 202 8.08 -17.83 27.85
N LEU A 203 7.87 -16.77 27.05
CA LEU A 203 8.88 -15.71 26.94
C LEU A 203 8.88 -14.77 28.15
N LEU A 204 7.73 -14.55 28.81
CA LEU A 204 7.71 -13.82 30.08
C LEU A 204 8.36 -14.59 31.23
N SER A 205 8.42 -15.93 31.18
CA SER A 205 9.20 -16.73 32.13
C SER A 205 10.70 -16.78 31.85
N LEU A 206 11.13 -16.35 30.66
CA LEU A 206 12.55 -16.32 30.23
C LEU A 206 13.17 -14.93 30.31
N ILE A 207 12.41 -13.88 30.59
CA ILE A 207 12.96 -12.58 30.97
C ILE A 207 13.38 -12.73 32.44
N PRO A 208 14.70 -12.78 32.73
CA PRO A 208 15.15 -12.73 34.11
C PRO A 208 14.62 -11.42 34.68
N SER A 209 13.98 -11.50 35.85
CA SER A 209 13.63 -10.33 36.65
C SER A 209 14.92 -9.66 37.12
N GLU A 210 15.64 -9.01 36.21
CA GLU A 210 16.79 -8.17 36.54
C GLU A 210 16.26 -6.90 37.17
N GLY A 211 16.23 -6.92 38.50
CA GLY A 211 16.25 -5.72 39.29
C GLY A 211 17.53 -4.94 39.00
N GLY A 212 17.34 -3.74 38.45
CA GLY A 212 18.25 -2.60 38.61
C GLY A 212 19.61 -2.70 37.93
N GLU A 213 19.73 -2.06 36.77
CA GLU A 213 20.70 -0.97 36.59
C GLU A 213 20.25 -0.06 35.44
N PRO A 214 20.29 1.28 35.61
CA PRO A 214 19.95 2.23 34.55
C PRO A 214 20.98 2.14 33.42
N TRP A 215 20.48 1.95 32.19
CA TRP A 215 21.26 1.97 30.96
C TRP A 215 22.16 3.22 30.88
N GLN A 216 23.44 3.04 31.21
CA GLN A 216 24.49 4.00 30.90
C GLN A 216 24.95 3.74 29.46
N PRO A 217 24.77 4.70 28.52
CA PRO A 217 25.29 4.55 27.17
C PRO A 217 26.82 4.51 27.23
N LYS A 218 27.40 3.32 27.05
CA LYS A 218 28.85 3.18 26.88
C LYS A 218 29.26 3.98 25.64
N SER A 219 29.90 5.11 25.88
CA SER A 219 30.53 5.94 24.85
C SER A 219 31.46 5.08 24.03
N LEU A 220 31.08 4.81 22.79
CA LEU A 220 31.84 4.03 21.84
C LEU A 220 33.03 4.89 21.37
N VAL A 221 34.13 4.83 22.12
CA VAL A 221 35.40 5.44 21.71
C VAL A 221 35.95 4.58 20.58
N LEU A 222 35.79 5.06 19.35
CA LEU A 222 36.40 4.46 18.17
C LEU A 222 37.93 4.72 18.23
N PRO A 223 38.76 3.68 18.09
CA PRO A 223 40.20 3.87 18.00
C PRO A 223 40.55 4.54 16.66
N ILE A 224 40.98 5.79 16.73
CA ILE A 224 41.66 6.47 15.63
C ILE A 224 43.01 5.78 15.47
N ARG A 225 43.19 5.03 14.37
CA ARG A 225 44.51 4.54 13.97
C ARG A 225 45.26 5.68 13.26
N PRO A 226 46.51 5.97 13.65
CA PRO A 226 47.37 6.94 12.95
C PRO A 226 47.77 6.45 11.55
#